data_AF-A0A2E7K298-F1
#
_entry.id   AF-A0A2E7K298-F1
#
_cell.length_a   1.000
_cell.length_b   1.000
_cell.length_c   1.000
_cell.angle_alpha   90.00
_cell.angle_beta   90.00
_cell.angle_gamma   90.00
#
_symmetry.space_group_name_H-M   'P 1'
#
loop_
_entity.id
_entity.type
_entity.pdbx_description
1 polymer ?
#
loop_
_entity_poly.entity_id
_entity_poly.type
_entity_poly.pdbx_seq_one_letter_code
_entity_poly.pdbx_strand_id
1 'polypeptide(L)'
;MEGIHCARCIWAIESALAKEDAVEEARVNMSTKRLVITWQGAAEMADHLANVVLELGYKVQPFEKRTEGKELREDQRLLRYMAVAGFAMGNLMLLSVT
;
A
#
# COMPACT_ATOMS: atom_id res chain seq x y z
N MET A 1 2.39 -7.68 -6.50
CA MET A 1 3.11 -8.92 -6.85
C MET A 1 2.12 -9.97 -7.28
N GLU A 2 2.38 -10.65 -8.40
CA GLU A 2 1.60 -11.80 -8.87
C GLU A 2 2.41 -13.08 -8.58
N GLY A 3 1.78 -14.13 -8.05
CA GLY A 3 2.40 -15.45 -7.87
C GLY A 3 2.87 -15.85 -6.46
N ILE A 4 2.72 -15.00 -5.44
CA ILE A 4 3.05 -15.37 -4.04
C ILE A 4 1.87 -16.11 -3.42
N HIS A 5 1.97 -17.44 -3.35
CA HIS A 5 0.92 -18.31 -2.81
C HIS A 5 1.40 -19.20 -1.64
N CYS A 6 2.69 -19.17 -1.31
CA CYS A 6 3.28 -20.14 -0.39
C CYS A 6 4.30 -19.51 0.58
N ALA A 7 4.36 -19.98 1.83
CA ALA A 7 5.36 -19.54 2.81
C ALA A 7 6.81 -19.79 2.34
N ARG A 8 7.03 -20.84 1.54
CA ARG A 8 8.31 -21.13 0.90
C ARG A 8 8.73 -20.05 -0.11
N CYS A 9 7.76 -19.45 -0.79
CA CYS A 9 7.95 -18.39 -1.78
C CYS A 9 8.45 -17.12 -1.08
N ILE A 10 7.85 -16.80 0.08
CA ILE A 10 8.27 -15.69 0.95
C ILE A 10 9.71 -15.92 1.43
N TRP A 11 10.00 -17.10 1.98
CA TRP A 11 11.33 -17.42 2.49
C TRP A 11 12.41 -17.36 1.40
N ALA A 12 12.11 -17.82 0.18
CA ALA A 12 13.05 -17.76 -0.94
C ALA A 12 13.38 -16.31 -1.32
N ILE A 13 12.37 -15.42 -1.34
CA ILE A 13 12.55 -14.00 -1.65
C ILE A 13 13.33 -13.30 -0.52
N GLU A 14 12.93 -13.50 0.73
CA GLU A 14 13.61 -12.90 1.89
C GLU A 14 15.06 -13.39 2.01
N SER A 15 15.31 -14.68 1.79
CA SER A 15 16.68 -15.25 1.85
C SER A 15 17.55 -14.82 0.68
N ALA A 16 16.96 -14.57 -0.50
CA ALA A 16 17.70 -14.03 -1.65
C ALA A 16 18.09 -12.56 -1.40
N LEU A 17 17.15 -11.75 -0.90
CA LEU A 17 17.39 -10.35 -0.56
C LEU A 17 18.33 -10.18 0.64
N ALA A 18 18.29 -11.09 1.61
CA ALA A 18 19.19 -11.07 2.77
C ALA A 18 20.66 -11.40 2.42
N LYS A 19 20.94 -11.92 1.21
CA LYS A 19 22.31 -12.12 0.72
C LYS A 19 22.94 -10.85 0.16
N GLU A 20 22.13 -9.84 -0.14
CA GLU A 20 22.60 -8.54 -0.61
C GLU A 20 23.07 -7.73 0.60
N ASP A 21 24.37 -7.44 0.67
CA ASP A 21 25.02 -6.76 1.81
C ASP A 21 24.42 -5.36 2.08
N ALA A 22 23.84 -4.75 1.05
CA ALA A 22 23.19 -3.44 1.14
C ALA A 22 21.79 -3.47 1.78
N VAL A 23 21.17 -4.64 1.96
CA VAL A 23 19.81 -4.78 2.48
C VAL A 23 19.84 -4.91 4.01
N GLU A 24 19.19 -3.98 4.70
CA GLU A 24 19.04 -4.04 6.16
C GLU A 24 17.84 -4.90 6.59
N GLU A 25 16.72 -4.75 5.88
CA GLU A 25 15.49 -5.47 6.20
C GLU A 25 14.69 -5.74 4.93
N ALA A 26 14.26 -6.99 4.72
CA ALA A 26 13.31 -7.36 3.68
C ALA A 26 12.14 -8.12 4.31
N ARG A 27 10.92 -7.60 4.15
CA ARG A 27 9.70 -8.25 4.66
C ARG A 27 8.63 -8.36 3.60
N VAL A 28 8.10 -9.55 3.39
CA VAL A 28 6.94 -9.77 2.53
C VAL A 28 5.66 -9.86 3.35
N ASN A 29 4.69 -9.01 3.02
CA ASN A 29 3.34 -9.08 3.55
C ASN A 29 2.43 -9.84 2.57
N MET A 30 2.02 -11.05 2.96
CA MET A 30 1.14 -11.89 2.14
C MET A 30 -0.29 -11.33 2.01
N SER A 31 -0.86 -10.78 3.09
CA SER A 31 -2.23 -10.25 3.10
C SER A 31 -2.41 -9.09 2.13
N THR A 32 -1.38 -8.24 2.00
CA THR A 32 -1.40 -7.08 1.10
C THR A 32 -0.65 -7.33 -0.22
N LYS A 33 0.02 -8.49 -0.36
CA LYS A 33 0.88 -8.86 -1.51
C LYS A 33 1.97 -7.81 -1.81
N ARG A 34 2.55 -7.23 -0.75
CA ARG A 34 3.57 -6.18 -0.82
C ARG A 34 4.89 -6.69 -0.22
N LEU A 35 6.00 -6.33 -0.85
CA LEU A 35 7.35 -6.48 -0.30
C LEU A 35 7.82 -5.10 0.13
N VAL A 36 8.32 -5.00 1.35
CA VAL A 36 8.99 -3.81 1.87
C VAL A 36 10.45 -4.17 2.03
N ILE A 37 11.32 -3.35 1.42
CA ILE A 37 12.77 -3.51 1.49
C ILE A 37 13.33 -2.21 2.05
N THR A 38 14.21 -2.33 3.04
CA THR A 38 15.03 -1.27 3.60
C THR A 38 16.47 -1.59 3.25
N TRP A 39 17.15 -0.67 2.57
CA TRP A 39 18.54 -0.84 2.17
C TRP A 39 19.32 0.45 2.41
N GLN A 40 20.61 0.33 2.65
CA GLN A 40 21.54 1.47 2.70
C GLN A 40 22.26 1.61 1.36
N GLY A 41 22.19 2.80 0.76
CA GLY A 41 22.93 3.10 -0.47
C GLY A 41 22.21 4.06 -1.42
N ALA A 42 22.66 4.06 -2.67
CA ALA A 42 22.09 4.90 -3.72
C ALA A 42 20.71 4.38 -4.18
N ALA A 43 19.92 5.27 -4.79
CA ALA A 43 18.60 4.92 -5.34
C ALA A 43 18.68 3.87 -6.47
N GLU A 44 19.81 3.77 -7.18
CA GLU A 44 20.07 2.75 -8.20
C GLU A 44 20.00 1.32 -7.65
N MET A 45 20.24 1.13 -6.35
CA MET A 45 20.11 -0.16 -5.69
C MET A 45 18.67 -0.68 -5.72
N ALA A 46 17.67 0.21 -5.78
CA ALA A 46 16.26 -0.18 -5.88
C ALA A 46 15.98 -0.96 -7.18
N ASP A 47 16.61 -0.54 -8.29
CA ASP A 47 16.46 -1.20 -9.58
C ASP A 47 17.16 -2.57 -9.57
N HIS A 48 18.35 -2.63 -8.98
CA HIS A 48 19.08 -3.89 -8.75
C HIS A 48 18.25 -4.90 -7.93
N LEU A 49 17.72 -4.47 -6.79
CA LEU A 49 16.88 -5.31 -5.93
C LEU A 49 15.60 -5.74 -6.63
N ALA A 50 15.01 -4.88 -7.47
CA ALA A 50 13.88 -5.26 -8.30
C ALA A 50 14.24 -6.35 -9.33
N ASN A 51 15.41 -6.24 -9.95
CA ASN A 51 15.92 -7.22 -10.91
C ASN A 51 16.16 -8.60 -10.28
N VAL A 52 16.75 -8.66 -9.07
CA VAL A 52 16.92 -9.93 -8.33
C VAL A 52 15.58 -10.66 -8.16
N VAL A 53 14.51 -9.92 -7.85
CA VAL A 53 13.18 -10.51 -7.68
C VAL A 53 12.54 -10.90 -9.03
N LEU A 54 12.84 -10.16 -10.10
CA LEU A 54 12.45 -10.54 -11.47
C LEU A 54 13.13 -11.83 -11.94
N GLU A 55 14.42 -12.01 -11.62
CA GLU A 55 15.18 -13.24 -11.94
C GLU A 55 14.62 -14.48 -11.21
N LEU A 56 14.09 -14.29 -10.00
CA LEU A 56 13.35 -15.33 -9.27
C LEU A 56 11.99 -15.67 -9.92
N GLY A 57 11.60 -14.97 -10.99
CA GLY A 57 10.35 -15.18 -11.72
C GLY A 57 9.15 -14.44 -11.13
N TYR A 58 9.36 -13.54 -10.16
CA TYR A 58 8.28 -12.78 -9.53
C TYR A 58 8.21 -11.36 -10.10
N LYS A 59 7.03 -10.97 -10.57
CA LYS A 59 6.80 -9.59 -11.01
C LYS A 59 6.69 -8.66 -9.81
N VAL A 60 7.67 -7.76 -9.71
CA VAL A 60 7.66 -6.63 -8.78
C VAL A 60 7.41 -5.34 -9.55
N GLN A 61 6.58 -4.48 -8.99
CA GLN A 61 6.40 -3.13 -9.51
C GLN A 61 6.75 -2.16 -8.38
N PRO A 62 7.47 -1.06 -8.68
CA PRO A 62 7.71 0.00 -7.71
C PRO A 62 6.37 0.43 -7.12
N PHE A 63 6.22 0.27 -5.81
CA PHE A 63 5.02 0.75 -5.13
C PHE A 63 5.13 2.26 -5.01
N GLU A 64 4.66 2.98 -6.03
CA GLU A 64 4.32 4.38 -5.83
C GLU A 64 3.26 4.42 -4.74
N LYS A 65 3.53 5.17 -3.66
CA LYS A 65 2.54 5.49 -2.61
C LYS A 65 1.47 6.41 -3.21
N ARG A 66 0.74 5.91 -4.21
CA ARG A 66 -0.36 6.60 -4.85
C ARG A 66 -1.56 6.50 -3.91
N THR A 67 -1.55 7.42 -2.95
CA THR A 67 -2.74 7.96 -2.29
C THR A 67 -3.53 7.03 -1.37
N GLU A 68 -2.91 6.60 -0.26
CA GLU A 68 -3.67 6.34 0.98
C GLU A 68 -4.51 7.58 1.38
N GLY A 69 -4.09 8.78 0.97
CA GLY A 69 -4.86 10.01 1.14
C GLY A 69 -6.05 10.21 0.19
N LYS A 70 -6.26 9.41 -0.87
CA LYS A 70 -7.47 9.55 -1.73
C LYS A 70 -8.67 8.85 -1.13
N GLU A 71 -8.53 7.61 -0.68
CA GLU A 71 -9.63 6.88 -0.02
C GLU A 71 -10.15 7.63 1.20
N LEU A 72 -9.26 8.08 2.09
CA LEU A 72 -9.64 8.88 3.26
C LEU A 72 -10.31 10.22 2.89
N ARG A 73 -9.93 10.83 1.75
CA ARG A 73 -10.56 12.07 1.26
C ARG A 73 -11.93 11.81 0.64
N GLU A 74 -12.15 10.67 0.01
CA GLU A 74 -13.45 10.31 -0.58
C GLU A 74 -14.48 9.99 0.49
N ASP A 75 -14.12 9.21 1.51
CA ASP A 75 -14.97 8.94 2.68
C ASP A 75 -15.40 10.24 3.38
N GLN A 76 -14.45 11.16 3.59
CA GLN A 76 -14.75 12.46 4.17
C GLN A 76 -15.67 13.33 3.31
N ARG A 77 -15.66 13.16 1.98
CA ARG A 77 -16.54 13.91 1.07
C ARG A 77 -17.99 13.47 1.23
N LEU A 78 -18.21 12.16 1.32
CA LEU A 78 -19.54 11.58 1.52
C LEU A 78 -20.11 11.97 2.90
N LEU A 79 -19.30 11.89 3.95
CA LEU A 79 -19.69 12.32 5.31
C LEU A 79 -20.10 13.80 5.36
N ARG A 80 -19.38 14.69 4.65
CA ARG A 80 -19.72 16.12 4.57
C ARG A 80 -21.07 16.36 3.89
N TYR A 81 -21.37 15.65 2.80
CA TYR A 81 -22.68 15.79 2.15
C TYR A 81 -23.82 15.31 3.03
N MET A 82 -23.65 14.18 3.73
CA MET A 82 -24.65 13.70 4.69
C MET A 82 -24.87 14.69 5.84
N ALA A 83 -23.80 15.30 6.36
CA ALA A 83 -23.91 16.32 7.41
C ALA A 83 -24.68 17.56 6.95
N VAL A 84 -24.40 18.08 5.74
CA VAL A 84 -25.11 19.24 5.18
C VAL A 84 -26.58 18.92 4.92
N ALA A 85 -26.88 17.76 4.34
CA ALA A 85 -28.26 17.32 4.10
C ALA A 85 -29.04 17.14 5.41
N GLY A 86 -28.45 16.50 6.41
CA GLY A 86 -29.06 16.32 7.73
C GLY A 86 -29.32 17.63 8.46
N PHE A 87 -28.38 18.58 8.38
CA PHE A 87 -28.58 19.92 8.94
C PHE A 87 -29.73 20.66 8.23
N ALA A 88 -29.77 20.62 6.90
CA ALA A 88 -30.85 21.24 6.13
C ALA A 88 -32.23 20.63 6.46
N MET A 89 -32.32 19.30 6.54
CA MET A 89 -33.55 18.61 6.93
C MET A 89 -33.99 18.94 8.35
N GLY A 90 -33.05 19.03 9.31
CA GLY A 90 -33.36 19.41 10.68
C GLY A 90 -33.93 20.84 10.80
N ASN A 91 -33.36 21.79 10.05
CA ASN A 91 -33.90 23.15 9.99
C ASN A 91 -35.28 23.20 9.35
N LEU A 92 -35.54 22.40 8.31
CA LEU A 92 -36.86 22.30 7.67
C LEU A 92 -37.92 21.77 8.65
N MET A 93 -37.59 20.75 9.45
CA MET A 93 -38.49 20.21 10.48
C MET A 93 -38.84 21.25 11.54
N LEU A 94 -37.85 22.03 12.01
CA LEU A 94 -38.06 23.10 12.98
C LEU A 94 -38.92 24.24 12.43
N LEU A 95 -38.75 24.60 11.14
CA LEU A 95 -39.57 25.63 10.48
C LEU A 95 -41.00 25.16 10.22
N SER A 96 -41.25 23.85 10.09
CA SER A 96 -42.58 23.30 9.84
C SER A 96 -43.45 23.18 11.11
N VAL A 97 -42.87 23.35 12.30
CA VAL A 97 -43.58 23.18 13.59
C VAL A 97 -44.13 24.50 14.16
N THR A 98 -43.91 25.61 13.47
CA THR A 98 -44.47 26.95 13.73
C THR A 98 -45.48 27.33 12.68
#